data_AF-A0A3M6TQF2-F1
#
_entry.id   AF-A0A3M6TQF2-F1
#
_cell.length_a   1.000
_cell.length_b   1.000
_cell.length_c   1.000
_cell.angle_alpha   90.00
_cell.angle_beta   90.00
_cell.angle_gamma   90.00
#
_symmetry.space_group_name_H-M   'P 1'
#
loop_
_entity.id
_entity.type
_entity.pdbx_description
1 polymer ?
#
loop_
_entity_poly.entity_id
_entity_poly.type
_entity_poly.pdbx_seq_one_letter_code
_entity_poly.pdbx_strand_id
1 'polypeptide(L)'
;MADEERRKGEKKGTKSKGKPKFRWKKPANLLNIGNKEKGHAFAEKRKKMALKEYKKLLRKTREQHENRQSADNRDNPPRLQRPTRVADVNTTGKNETESQGVRRPKSQQKRKQVNKFMAAESDFKKRKMEKEQMIKERETMIQKHRDEVQEKMKKRRETFGRLNRRTRKGQPIMANQIEHLLDKIQSQT
;
A
#
# COMPACT_ATOMS: atom_id res chain seq x y z
N MET A 1 -11.39 -62.90 -46.70
CA MET A 1 -12.57 -62.15 -47.18
C MET A 1 -13.75 -62.53 -46.32
N ALA A 2 -14.55 -61.53 -45.92
CA ALA A 2 -15.90 -61.55 -45.33
C ALA A 2 -16.06 -62.27 -43.97
N ASP A 3 -16.22 -61.55 -42.85
CA ASP A 3 -17.43 -60.83 -42.36
C ASP A 3 -18.58 -61.77 -42.00
N GLU A 4 -18.96 -61.84 -40.72
CA GLU A 4 -20.07 -61.01 -40.19
C GLU A 4 -20.56 -61.49 -38.78
N GLU A 5 -20.92 -60.49 -37.99
CA GLU A 5 -21.26 -60.47 -36.57
C GLU A 5 -22.45 -61.34 -36.12
N ARG A 6 -22.48 -61.73 -34.83
CA ARG A 6 -23.39 -61.10 -33.82
C ARG A 6 -23.43 -61.81 -32.45
N ARG A 7 -23.39 -60.93 -31.43
CA ARG A 7 -24.29 -60.83 -30.24
C ARG A 7 -23.78 -61.23 -28.84
N LYS A 8 -23.81 -60.16 -28.02
CA LYS A 8 -24.24 -60.03 -26.61
C LYS A 8 -23.15 -60.07 -25.54
N GLY A 9 -22.90 -58.90 -24.95
CA GLY A 9 -22.17 -58.76 -23.70
C GLY A 9 -21.97 -57.33 -23.19
N GLU A 10 -22.88 -56.38 -23.46
CA GLU A 10 -22.84 -55.06 -22.82
C GLU A 10 -23.09 -55.20 -21.30
N LYS A 11 -22.03 -55.10 -20.47
CA LYS A 11 -22.18 -54.74 -19.05
C LYS A 11 -21.91 -53.25 -18.90
N LYS A 12 -22.95 -52.45 -19.14
CA LYS A 12 -23.00 -51.05 -18.74
C LYS A 12 -23.05 -50.98 -17.21
N GLY A 13 -21.89 -50.76 -16.60
CA GLY A 13 -21.82 -50.37 -15.19
C GLY A 13 -22.61 -49.07 -14.99
N THR A 14 -23.74 -49.17 -14.31
CA THR A 14 -24.55 -48.04 -13.88
C THR A 14 -23.75 -47.22 -12.88
N LYS A 15 -22.99 -46.24 -13.38
CA LYS A 15 -22.40 -45.19 -12.54
C LYS A 15 -23.56 -44.43 -11.92
N SER A 16 -23.86 -44.74 -10.66
CA SER A 16 -24.76 -43.98 -9.82
C SER A 16 -24.38 -42.50 -9.95
N LYS A 17 -25.35 -41.68 -10.39
CA LYS A 17 -25.21 -40.23 -10.41
C LYS A 17 -25.25 -39.73 -8.97
N GLY A 18 -24.14 -39.92 -8.25
CA GLY A 18 -23.90 -39.26 -6.98
C GLY A 18 -23.99 -37.75 -7.21
N LYS A 19 -24.85 -37.09 -6.42
CA LYS A 19 -24.99 -35.62 -6.43
C LYS A 19 -23.59 -35.00 -6.39
N PRO A 20 -23.27 -34.04 -7.27
CA PRO A 20 -21.96 -33.41 -7.25
C PRO A 20 -21.76 -32.77 -5.88
N LYS A 21 -20.85 -33.34 -5.08
CA LYS A 21 -20.46 -32.75 -3.81
C LYS A 21 -20.09 -31.30 -4.10
N PHE A 22 -20.74 -30.37 -3.40
CA PHE A 22 -20.52 -28.93 -3.50
C PHE A 22 -19.04 -28.68 -3.21
N ARG A 23 -18.20 -28.71 -4.26
CA ARG A 23 -16.80 -28.36 -4.16
C ARG A 23 -16.82 -26.87 -3.89
N TRP A 24 -16.51 -26.48 -2.66
CA TRP A 24 -16.13 -25.12 -2.33
C TRP A 24 -15.15 -24.67 -3.41
N LYS A 25 -15.65 -23.89 -4.38
CA LYS A 25 -14.82 -23.38 -5.46
C LYS A 25 -13.82 -22.49 -4.76
N LYS A 26 -12.57 -22.96 -4.63
CA LYS A 26 -11.47 -22.10 -4.17
C LYS A 26 -11.52 -20.89 -5.09
N PRO A 27 -11.77 -19.67 -4.59
CA PRO A 27 -11.85 -18.52 -5.46
C PRO A 27 -10.46 -18.38 -6.11
N ALA A 28 -10.40 -18.62 -7.42
CA ALA A 28 -9.16 -18.66 -8.19
C ALA A 28 -8.32 -17.38 -8.01
N ASN A 29 -8.96 -16.30 -7.57
CA ASN A 29 -8.37 -15.00 -7.36
C ASN A 29 -7.68 -14.81 -6.00
N LEU A 30 -7.80 -15.72 -5.03
CA LEU A 30 -7.07 -15.58 -3.75
C LEU A 30 -5.56 -15.74 -3.92
N LEU A 31 -5.11 -16.58 -4.85
CA LEU A 31 -3.67 -16.79 -5.08
C LEU A 31 -2.99 -15.59 -5.74
N ASN A 32 -3.75 -14.65 -6.34
CA ASN A 32 -3.23 -13.50 -7.08
C ASN A 32 -3.59 -12.15 -6.43
N ILE A 33 -4.17 -12.15 -5.23
CA ILE A 33 -4.44 -10.91 -4.48
C ILE A 33 -3.21 -10.58 -3.62
N GLY A 34 -2.45 -9.60 -4.08
CA GLY A 34 -1.33 -8.99 -3.35
C GLY A 34 -0.02 -9.76 -3.47
N ASN A 35 1.07 -9.06 -3.17
CA ASN A 35 2.40 -9.64 -3.12
C ASN A 35 2.51 -10.55 -1.87
N LYS A 36 2.56 -11.88 -2.08
CA LYS A 36 2.60 -12.90 -1.00
C LYS A 36 3.81 -12.75 -0.09
N GLU A 37 4.90 -12.22 -0.62
CA GLU A 37 6.19 -12.13 0.09
C GLU A 37 6.17 -11.15 1.27
N LYS A 38 5.24 -10.20 1.29
CA LYS A 38 5.21 -9.12 2.30
C LYS A 38 3.99 -9.13 3.22
N GLY A 39 3.08 -10.10 3.11
CA GLY A 39 1.89 -10.19 3.96
C GLY A 39 0.89 -9.01 3.85
N HIS A 40 1.06 -8.10 2.88
CA HIS A 40 0.27 -6.87 2.76
C HIS A 40 -1.02 -7.01 1.92
N ALA A 41 -1.35 -8.22 1.47
CA ALA A 41 -2.48 -8.49 0.57
C ALA A 41 -3.82 -7.96 1.11
N PHE A 42 -4.04 -8.03 2.43
CA PHE A 42 -5.26 -7.55 3.06
C PHE A 42 -5.35 -6.01 3.11
N ALA A 43 -4.23 -5.35 3.40
CA ALA A 43 -4.15 -3.89 3.43
C ALA A 43 -4.36 -3.29 2.04
N GLU A 44 -3.76 -3.87 1.00
CA GLU A 44 -3.98 -3.45 -0.39
C GLU A 44 -5.42 -3.69 -0.85
N LYS A 45 -6.01 -4.83 -0.47
CA LYS A 45 -7.43 -5.11 -0.76
C LYS A 45 -8.35 -4.05 -0.12
N ARG A 46 -8.11 -3.68 1.15
CA ARG A 46 -8.86 -2.60 1.82
C ARG A 46 -8.67 -1.26 1.12
N LYS A 47 -7.42 -0.89 0.78
CA LYS A 47 -7.13 0.33 0.00
C LYS A 47 -7.88 0.35 -1.33
N LYS A 48 -7.89 -0.78 -2.06
CA LYS A 48 -8.59 -0.90 -3.35
C LYS A 48 -10.10 -0.78 -3.19
N MET A 49 -10.69 -1.32 -2.11
CA MET A 49 -12.11 -1.15 -1.81
C MET A 49 -12.45 0.30 -1.47
N ALA A 50 -11.67 0.94 -0.59
CA ALA A 50 -11.85 2.36 -0.26
C ALA A 50 -11.75 3.27 -1.49
N LEU A 51 -10.81 3.00 -2.40
CA LEU A 51 -10.69 3.72 -3.68
C LEU A 51 -11.90 3.51 -4.58
N LYS A 52 -12.49 2.30 -4.62
CA LYS A 52 -13.71 2.03 -5.39
C LYS A 52 -14.90 2.78 -4.83
N GLU A 53 -15.05 2.81 -3.52
CA GLU A 53 -16.12 3.57 -2.84
C GLU A 53 -15.96 5.07 -3.09
N TYR A 54 -14.76 5.61 -2.94
CA TYR A 54 -14.48 7.02 -3.25
C TYR A 54 -14.82 7.37 -4.71
N LYS A 55 -14.39 6.54 -5.67
CA LYS A 55 -14.75 6.74 -7.09
C LYS A 55 -16.26 6.62 -7.33
N LYS A 56 -16.96 5.78 -6.58
CA LYS A 56 -18.43 5.65 -6.66
C LYS A 56 -19.11 6.91 -6.13
N LEU A 57 -18.62 7.52 -5.05
CA LEU A 57 -19.12 8.80 -4.55
C LEU A 57 -18.88 9.91 -5.59
N LEU A 58 -17.69 9.98 -6.18
CA LEU A 58 -17.38 10.94 -7.24
C LEU A 58 -18.28 10.81 -8.47
N ARG A 59 -18.63 9.57 -8.86
CA ARG A 59 -19.59 9.33 -9.95
C ARG A 59 -20.98 9.81 -9.58
N LYS A 60 -21.45 9.54 -8.37
CA LYS A 60 -22.75 10.02 -7.88
C LYS A 60 -22.83 11.55 -7.84
N THR A 61 -21.77 12.23 -7.40
CA THR A 61 -21.74 13.71 -7.40
C THR A 61 -21.74 14.27 -8.82
N ARG A 62 -21.04 13.61 -9.75
CA ARG A 62 -21.05 13.98 -11.17
C ARG A 62 -22.42 13.76 -11.81
N GLU A 63 -23.03 12.61 -11.60
CA GLU A 63 -24.37 12.26 -12.11
C GLU A 63 -25.45 13.17 -11.51
N GLN A 64 -25.34 13.56 -10.24
CA GLN A 64 -26.27 14.54 -9.64
C GLN A 64 -26.10 15.94 -10.25
N HIS A 65 -24.87 16.36 -10.55
CA HIS A 65 -24.63 17.63 -11.23
C HIS A 65 -25.15 17.59 -12.68
N GLU A 66 -24.90 16.51 -13.42
CA GLU A 66 -25.42 16.31 -14.78
C GLU A 66 -26.96 16.25 -14.78
N ASN A 67 -27.59 15.57 -13.83
CA ASN A 67 -29.06 15.54 -13.70
C ASN A 67 -29.66 16.88 -13.28
N ARG A 68 -29.01 17.65 -12.40
CA ARG A 68 -29.44 19.02 -12.06
C ARG A 68 -29.33 19.96 -13.27
N GLN A 69 -28.23 19.89 -14.01
CA GLN A 69 -28.06 20.65 -15.25
C GLN A 69 -29.05 20.23 -16.35
N SER A 70 -29.44 18.95 -16.39
CA SER A 70 -30.42 18.43 -17.34
C SER A 70 -31.86 18.81 -16.97
N ALA A 71 -32.15 18.93 -15.66
CA ALA A 71 -33.45 19.39 -15.16
C ALA A 71 -33.64 20.90 -15.33
N ASP A 72 -32.59 21.72 -15.11
CA ASP A 72 -32.64 23.17 -15.32
C ASP A 72 -32.72 23.58 -16.80
N ASN A 73 -32.33 22.72 -17.74
CA ASN A 73 -32.37 23.02 -19.19
C ASN A 73 -33.72 22.69 -19.86
N ARG A 74 -34.74 22.21 -19.14
CA ARG A 74 -36.07 21.97 -19.73
C ARG A 74 -37.01 23.18 -19.71
N ASP A 75 -36.74 24.18 -18.87
CA ASP A 75 -37.66 25.31 -18.65
C ASP A 75 -37.09 26.69 -19.02
N ASN A 76 -35.95 26.80 -19.71
CA ASN A 76 -35.44 28.13 -20.12
C ASN A 76 -34.60 28.10 -21.41
N PRO A 77 -34.91 28.92 -22.44
CA PRO A 77 -34.09 29.03 -23.64
C PRO A 77 -32.79 29.83 -23.36
N PRO A 78 -31.75 29.72 -24.20
CA PRO A 78 -30.43 30.29 -23.91
C PRO A 78 -30.46 31.81 -24.04
N ARG A 79 -30.48 32.51 -22.90
CA ARG A 79 -30.18 33.96 -22.87
C ARG A 79 -28.69 34.16 -22.60
N LEU A 80 -27.98 34.58 -23.65
CA LEU A 80 -26.74 35.33 -23.57
C LEU A 80 -26.88 36.47 -22.55
N GLN A 81 -25.99 36.53 -21.55
CA GLN A 81 -25.25 37.74 -21.12
C GLN A 81 -24.55 37.55 -19.76
N ARG A 82 -23.22 37.66 -19.77
CA ARG A 82 -22.40 38.27 -18.69
C ARG A 82 -22.64 39.80 -18.73
N PRO A 83 -22.24 40.65 -17.76
CA PRO A 83 -21.58 40.43 -16.46
C PRO A 83 -22.19 41.27 -15.31
N THR A 84 -21.74 41.13 -14.05
CA THR A 84 -21.31 42.24 -13.15
C THR A 84 -20.94 41.80 -11.73
N ARG A 85 -20.00 42.55 -11.16
CA ARG A 85 -19.44 42.50 -9.79
C ARG A 85 -20.46 42.91 -8.72
N VAL A 86 -20.36 42.30 -7.53
CA VAL A 86 -20.79 42.86 -6.23
C VAL A 86 -19.74 42.39 -5.20
N ALA A 87 -18.90 43.27 -4.65
CA ALA A 87 -19.13 44.20 -3.53
C ALA A 87 -19.17 43.46 -2.17
N ASP A 88 -18.00 43.25 -1.58
CA ASP A 88 -17.85 42.78 -0.19
C ASP A 88 -18.06 43.97 0.77
N VAL A 89 -19.14 43.89 1.54
CA VAL A 89 -19.47 44.78 2.66
C VAL A 89 -18.67 44.32 3.88
N ASN A 90 -17.68 45.11 4.29
CA ASN A 90 -16.97 44.92 5.55
C ASN A 90 -17.84 45.41 6.72
N THR A 91 -18.35 44.47 7.51
CA THR A 91 -18.90 44.70 8.85
C THR A 91 -17.78 45.09 9.82
N THR A 92 -17.72 46.37 10.19
CA THR A 92 -17.00 46.87 11.37
C THR A 92 -17.84 46.63 12.63
N GLY A 93 -17.41 45.67 13.45
CA GLY A 93 -17.89 45.52 14.81
C GLY A 93 -16.71 45.22 15.72
N LYS A 94 -16.46 46.10 16.70
CA LYS A 94 -15.90 45.78 18.04
C LYS A 94 -15.63 47.06 18.85
N ASN A 95 -16.62 47.37 19.68
CA ASN A 95 -16.57 47.63 21.13
C ASN A 95 -15.25 48.18 21.70
N GLU A 96 -15.35 49.42 22.18
CA GLU A 96 -14.57 50.01 23.25
C GLU A 96 -14.83 49.27 24.57
N THR A 97 -13.83 49.17 25.46
CA THR A 97 -13.87 49.36 26.93
C THR A 97 -12.56 48.87 27.58
N GLU A 98 -11.88 49.79 28.28
CA GLU A 98 -11.03 49.66 29.49
C GLU A 98 -9.68 48.90 29.53
N SER A 99 -8.62 49.66 29.87
CA SER A 99 -8.04 49.74 31.23
C SER A 99 -6.51 49.85 31.27
N GLN A 100 -6.07 50.87 32.01
CA GLN A 100 -4.93 51.00 32.92
C GLN A 100 -3.50 50.68 32.47
N GLY A 101 -2.65 51.69 32.69
CA GLY A 101 -1.23 51.67 32.40
C GLY A 101 -0.38 50.99 33.47
N VAL A 102 0.62 50.28 32.99
CA VAL A 102 1.84 49.95 33.74
C VAL A 102 3.02 50.21 32.80
N ARG A 103 3.84 51.21 33.13
CA ARG A 103 5.04 51.58 32.38
C ARG A 103 6.13 50.51 32.60
N ARG A 104 6.41 49.71 31.57
CA ARG A 104 7.58 48.80 31.52
C ARG A 104 8.74 49.43 30.72
N PRO A 105 10.01 49.22 31.14
CA PRO A 105 11.17 49.80 30.47
C PRO A 105 11.37 49.21 29.07
N LYS A 106 11.59 50.10 28.12
CA LYS A 106 11.78 49.82 26.69
C LYS A 106 13.24 49.44 26.42
N SER A 107 13.51 48.16 26.19
CA SER A 107 14.65 47.74 25.36
C SER A 107 14.40 46.36 24.75
N GLN A 108 13.22 46.15 24.17
CA GLN A 108 13.04 45.05 23.24
C GLN A 108 13.56 45.51 21.88
N GLN A 109 14.74 45.02 21.50
CA GLN A 109 15.21 45.07 20.12
C GLN A 109 14.05 44.61 19.23
N LYS A 110 13.48 45.54 18.46
CA LYS A 110 12.39 45.25 17.53
C LYS A 110 12.94 44.28 16.49
N ARG A 111 12.78 42.98 16.72
CA ARG A 111 13.01 41.96 15.70
C ARG A 111 12.11 42.37 14.54
N LYS A 112 12.71 42.64 13.38
CA LYS A 112 11.98 42.93 12.15
C LYS A 112 10.93 41.83 11.98
N GLN A 113 9.65 42.19 11.99
CA GLN A 113 8.58 41.22 11.82
C GLN A 113 8.80 40.55 10.46
N VAL A 114 9.23 39.29 10.49
CA VAL A 114 9.45 38.52 9.28
C VAL A 114 8.10 38.42 8.58
N ASN A 115 8.07 38.79 7.30
CA ASN A 115 6.86 38.75 6.50
C ASN A 115 6.27 37.32 6.56
N LYS A 116 4.98 37.19 6.90
CA LYS A 116 4.30 35.89 7.12
C LYS A 116 4.50 34.94 5.93
N PHE A 117 4.59 35.49 4.72
CA PHE A 117 4.86 34.74 3.49
C PHE A 117 6.28 34.14 3.44
N MET A 118 7.29 34.87 3.90
CA MET A 118 8.68 34.39 3.94
C MET A 118 8.87 33.28 4.99
N ALA A 119 8.19 33.39 6.14
CA ALA A 119 8.18 32.34 7.15
C ALA A 119 7.57 31.05 6.59
N ALA A 120 6.41 31.14 5.94
CA ALA A 120 5.72 30.01 5.34
C ALA A 120 6.56 29.32 4.24
N GLU A 121 7.27 30.09 3.41
CA GLU A 121 8.15 29.52 2.38
C GLU A 121 9.34 28.77 3.00
N SER A 122 9.93 29.33 4.06
CA SER A 122 11.04 28.69 4.77
C SER A 122 10.61 27.39 5.46
N ASP A 123 9.42 27.36 6.04
CA ASP A 123 8.86 26.16 6.69
C ASP A 123 8.51 25.07 5.68
N PHE A 124 7.99 25.45 4.51
CA PHE A 124 7.74 24.51 3.42
C PHE A 124 9.03 23.85 2.92
N LYS A 125 10.09 24.64 2.73
CA LYS A 125 11.41 24.12 2.33
C LYS A 125 11.97 23.15 3.37
N LYS A 126 11.91 23.50 4.66
CA LYS A 126 12.35 22.62 5.76
C LYS A 126 11.58 21.31 5.79
N ARG A 127 10.24 21.37 5.73
CA ARG A 127 9.38 20.17 5.71
C ARG A 127 9.64 19.27 4.50
N LYS A 128 10.01 19.85 3.36
CA LYS A 128 10.37 19.07 2.15
C LYS A 128 11.68 18.32 2.36
N MET A 129 12.71 18.98 2.88
CA MET A 129 14.02 18.38 3.15
C MET A 129 13.93 17.29 4.22
N GLU A 130 13.20 17.53 5.31
CA GLU A 130 13.00 16.56 6.39
C GLU A 130 12.27 15.30 5.89
N LYS A 131 11.21 15.47 5.09
CA LYS A 131 10.51 14.33 4.48
C LYS A 131 11.42 13.52 3.56
N GLU A 132 12.27 14.19 2.80
CA GLU A 132 13.22 13.52 1.91
C GLU A 132 14.29 12.74 2.70
N GLN A 133 14.79 13.31 3.81
CA GLN A 133 15.71 12.62 4.72
C GLN A 133 15.07 11.38 5.35
N MET A 134 13.84 11.51 5.85
CA MET A 134 13.08 10.39 6.41
C MET A 134 12.84 9.27 5.40
N ILE A 135 12.61 9.61 4.12
CA ILE A 135 12.46 8.62 3.06
C ILE A 135 13.80 7.91 2.81
N LYS A 136 14.91 8.65 2.72
CA LYS A 136 16.24 8.09 2.51
C LYS A 136 16.64 7.17 3.66
N GLU A 137 16.45 7.59 4.91
CA GLU A 137 16.74 6.77 6.08
C GLU A 137 15.93 5.47 6.07
N ARG A 138 14.62 5.56 5.80
CA ARG A 138 13.76 4.39 5.70
C ARG A 138 14.21 3.44 4.58
N GLU A 139 14.60 3.96 3.43
CA GLU A 139 15.07 3.16 2.31
C GLU A 139 16.39 2.45 2.64
N THR A 140 17.33 3.14 3.29
CA THR A 140 18.58 2.51 3.74
C THR A 140 18.33 1.41 4.76
N MET A 141 17.38 1.59 5.68
CA MET A 141 16.99 0.55 6.64
C MET A 141 16.38 -0.67 5.95
N ILE A 142 15.50 -0.45 4.96
CA ILE A 142 14.92 -1.55 4.18
C ILE A 142 16.00 -2.29 3.40
N GLN A 143 16.96 -1.55 2.83
CA GLN A 143 18.04 -2.14 2.06
C GLN A 143 18.98 -2.95 2.94
N LYS A 144 19.43 -2.42 4.08
CA LYS A 144 20.23 -3.15 5.07
C LYS A 144 19.53 -4.44 5.51
N HIS A 145 18.23 -4.36 5.81
CA HIS A 145 17.48 -5.56 6.19
C HIS A 145 17.42 -6.61 5.06
N ARG A 146 17.24 -6.17 3.82
CA ARG A 146 17.28 -7.08 2.65
C ARG A 146 18.64 -7.74 2.50
N ASP A 147 19.71 -6.96 2.61
CA ASP A 147 21.07 -7.44 2.47
C ASP A 147 21.43 -8.42 3.59
N GLU A 148 21.04 -8.14 4.84
CA GLU A 148 21.20 -9.05 5.97
C GLU A 148 20.48 -10.39 5.76
N VAL A 149 19.25 -10.35 5.23
CA VAL A 149 18.49 -11.58 4.92
C VAL A 149 19.17 -12.35 3.80
N GLN A 150 19.65 -11.68 2.75
CA GLN A 150 20.38 -12.31 1.67
C GLN A 150 21.68 -12.95 2.16
N GLU A 151 22.46 -12.26 2.99
CA GLU A 151 23.70 -12.77 3.57
C GLU A 151 23.44 -13.99 4.48
N LYS A 152 22.39 -13.95 5.32
CA LYS A 152 21.99 -15.12 6.12
C LYS A 152 21.60 -16.30 5.24
N MET A 153 20.86 -16.07 4.16
CA MET A 153 20.48 -17.13 3.22
C MET A 153 21.68 -17.68 2.46
N LYS A 154 22.61 -16.82 2.06
CA LYS A 154 23.87 -17.20 1.41
C LYS A 154 24.72 -18.07 2.32
N LYS A 155 24.94 -17.64 3.57
CA LYS A 155 25.64 -18.44 4.60
C LYS A 155 24.97 -19.80 4.83
N ARG A 156 23.63 -19.84 4.90
CA ARG A 156 22.87 -21.11 4.99
C ARG A 156 23.10 -22.01 3.79
N ARG A 157 23.11 -21.46 2.57
CA ARG A 157 23.37 -22.23 1.36
C ARG A 157 24.80 -22.78 1.31
N GLU A 158 25.78 -21.96 1.69
CA GLU A 158 27.20 -22.35 1.72
C GLU A 158 27.48 -23.43 2.77
N THR A 159 26.96 -23.26 3.99
CA THR A 159 27.09 -24.26 5.07
C THR A 159 26.40 -25.58 4.69
N PHE A 160 25.17 -25.52 4.17
CA PHE A 160 24.47 -26.70 3.66
C PHE A 160 25.24 -27.38 2.53
N GLY A 161 25.76 -26.61 1.58
CA GLY A 161 26.60 -27.11 0.49
C GLY A 161 27.86 -27.81 1.01
N ARG A 162 28.56 -27.20 1.97
CA ARG A 162 29.78 -27.76 2.60
C ARG A 162 29.48 -29.08 3.31
N LEU A 163 28.41 -29.13 4.10
CA LEU A 163 28.01 -30.32 4.88
C LEU A 163 27.53 -31.47 4.01
N ASN A 164 26.89 -31.18 2.88
CA ASN A 164 26.42 -32.20 1.95
C ASN A 164 27.50 -32.76 1.03
N ARG A 165 28.73 -32.24 1.09
CA ARG A 165 29.84 -32.82 0.33
C ARG A 165 30.11 -34.24 0.80
N ARG A 166 30.30 -35.13 -0.17
CA ARG A 166 30.58 -36.55 0.04
C ARG A 166 31.86 -36.94 -0.66
N THR A 167 32.53 -37.96 -0.14
CA THR A 167 33.68 -38.59 -0.78
C THR A 167 33.23 -39.35 -2.04
N ARG A 168 34.18 -39.83 -2.84
CA ARG A 168 33.90 -40.66 -4.03
C ARG A 168 33.07 -41.92 -3.72
N LYS A 169 33.17 -42.43 -2.49
CA LYS A 169 32.40 -43.58 -1.99
C LYS A 169 31.04 -43.19 -1.37
N GLY A 170 30.65 -41.91 -1.43
CA GLY A 170 29.37 -41.41 -0.93
C GLY A 170 29.33 -41.13 0.58
N GLN A 171 30.44 -41.32 1.31
CA GLN A 171 30.50 -41.01 2.74
C GLN A 171 30.56 -39.49 2.95
N PRO A 172 29.96 -38.94 4.02
CA PRO A 172 30.11 -37.53 4.33
C PRO A 172 31.58 -37.19 4.63
N ILE A 173 31.98 -35.97 4.28
CA ILE A 173 33.31 -35.46 4.64
C ILE A 173 33.28 -35.07 6.13
N MET A 174 33.87 -35.92 6.98
CA MET A 174 33.83 -35.76 8.45
C MET A 174 34.41 -34.43 8.94
N ALA A 175 35.47 -33.91 8.30
CA ALA A 175 36.07 -32.63 8.67
C ALA A 175 35.03 -31.49 8.69
N ASN A 176 34.21 -31.39 7.64
CA ASN A 176 33.17 -30.37 7.54
C ASN A 176 32.08 -30.54 8.61
N GLN A 177 31.78 -31.78 9.00
CA GLN A 177 30.77 -32.08 10.02
C GLN A 177 31.28 -31.74 11.42
N ILE A 178 32.55 -32.05 11.70
CA ILE A 178 33.21 -31.74 12.97
C ILE A 178 33.35 -30.23 13.13
N GLU A 179 33.84 -29.50 12.11
CA GLU A 179 33.91 -28.03 12.13
C GLU A 179 32.56 -27.41 12.50
N HIS A 180 31.48 -27.82 11.82
CA HIS A 180 30.16 -27.30 12.11
C HIS A 180 29.68 -27.62 13.53
N LEU A 181 30.01 -28.80 14.05
CA LEU A 181 29.65 -29.18 15.40
C LEU A 181 30.39 -28.32 16.44
N LEU A 182 31.70 -28.10 16.23
CA LEU A 182 32.50 -27.23 17.09
C LEU A 182 31.95 -25.80 17.09
N ASP A 183 31.63 -25.24 15.92
CA ASP A 183 31.01 -23.91 15.80
C ASP A 183 29.70 -23.81 16.59
N LYS A 184 28.88 -24.88 16.58
CA LYS A 184 27.62 -24.92 17.35
C LYS A 184 27.85 -24.92 18.85
N ILE A 185 28.83 -25.69 19.32
CA ILE A 185 29.17 -25.76 20.75
C ILE A 185 29.68 -24.38 21.21
N GLN A 186 30.59 -23.77 20.45
CA GLN A 186 31.11 -22.43 20.75
C GLN A 186 30.01 -21.35 20.73
N SER A 187 29.03 -21.46 19.82
CA SER A 187 27.91 -20.50 19.76
C SER A 187 26.89 -20.65 20.91
N GLN A 188 26.91 -21.78 21.62
CA GLN A 188 26.05 -22.05 22.78
C GLN A 188 26.70 -21.68 24.11
N THR A 189 28.02 -21.46 24.11
CA THR A 189 28.80 -21.08 25.30
C THR A 189 28.88 -19.56 25.40
#